data_AF-A0A452Y0Y5-F1
#
_entry.id   AF-A0A452Y0Y5-F1
#
_cell.length_a   1.000
_cell.length_b   1.000
_cell.length_c   1.000
_cell.angle_alpha   90.00
_cell.angle_beta   90.00
_cell.angle_gamma   90.00
#
_symmetry.space_group_name_H-M   'P 1'
#
loop_
_entity.id
_entity.type
_entity.pdbx_description
1 polymer ?
#
loop_
_entity_poly.entity_id
_entity_poly.type
_entity_poly.pdbx_seq_one_letter_code
_entity_poly.pdbx_strand_id
1 'polypeptide(L)'
;MQIIDLATLTGFCRVALGPSIAGILTPSDELHEEVAAASEVSGEKFWRLPLEESYWETMKSGVADMLNTGAIPQGGVITAALFLKQFVDEKVQWMHIDVAGPVWSHKNRSATGFGVSTMVEWVLKNSSSINEDEATQGGEELV
;
A
#
# COMPACT_ATOMS: atom_id res chain seq x y z
N MET A 1 -3.86 -10.98 9.96
CA MET A 1 -4.36 -10.81 8.58
C MET A 1 -3.83 -9.49 8.05
N GLN A 2 -3.25 -9.50 6.86
CA GLN A 2 -2.70 -8.31 6.19
C GLN A 2 -3.48 -8.06 4.89
N ILE A 3 -3.76 -6.81 4.57
CA ILE A 3 -4.38 -6.38 3.32
C ILE A 3 -3.48 -5.34 2.65
N ILE A 4 -3.14 -5.60 1.39
CA ILE A 4 -2.49 -4.62 0.52
C ILE A 4 -3.41 -4.38 -0.68
N ASP A 5 -3.77 -3.13 -0.93
CA ASP A 5 -4.49 -2.74 -2.14
C ASP A 5 -3.61 -1.87 -3.04
N LEU A 6 -3.73 -2.08 -4.35
CA LEU A 6 -2.98 -1.37 -5.37
C LEU A 6 -3.97 -0.72 -6.34
N ALA A 7 -3.86 0.59 -6.54
CA ALA A 7 -4.73 1.30 -7.47
C ALA A 7 -4.01 2.46 -8.16
N THR A 8 -4.40 2.73 -9.40
CA THR A 8 -4.05 3.98 -10.11
C THR A 8 -5.00 5.09 -9.65
N LEU A 9 -4.98 5.40 -8.35
CA LEU A 9 -6.11 6.07 -7.69
C LEU A 9 -6.11 7.58 -7.90
N THR A 10 -4.97 8.26 -7.70
CA THR A 10 -4.95 9.72 -7.67
C THR A 10 -3.95 10.35 -8.65
N GLY A 11 -4.41 11.39 -9.34
CA GLY A 11 -3.50 12.30 -10.05
C GLY A 11 -2.56 13.05 -9.09
N PHE A 12 -2.98 13.23 -7.83
CA PHE A 12 -2.19 13.89 -6.79
C PHE A 12 -0.90 13.14 -6.47
N CYS A 13 -0.93 11.81 -6.35
CA CYS A 13 0.27 11.01 -6.11
C CYS A 13 1.27 11.19 -7.25
N ARG A 14 0.80 11.20 -8.50
CA ARG A 14 1.64 11.47 -9.68
C ARG A 14 2.27 12.87 -9.66
N VAL A 15 1.51 13.89 -9.27
CA VAL A 15 2.04 15.26 -9.16
C VAL A 15 3.09 15.37 -8.05
N ALA A 16 2.88 14.69 -6.92
CA ALA A 16 3.78 14.73 -5.78
C ALA A 16 5.07 13.93 -5.99
N LEU A 17 4.98 12.70 -6.49
CA LEU A 17 6.10 11.74 -6.54
C LEU A 17 6.63 11.50 -7.97
N GLY A 18 5.97 12.06 -8.98
CA GLY A 18 6.38 11.93 -10.37
C GLY A 18 6.05 10.57 -11.00
N PRO A 19 6.68 10.22 -12.13
CA PRO A 19 6.33 9.05 -12.93
C PRO A 19 7.07 7.77 -12.54
N SER A 20 7.90 7.76 -11.50
CA SER A 20 8.80 6.64 -11.20
C SER A 20 8.71 6.11 -9.79
N ILE A 21 7.93 6.76 -8.92
CA ILE A 21 7.79 6.40 -7.51
C ILE A 21 6.29 6.27 -7.22
N ALA A 22 5.89 5.14 -6.62
CA ALA A 22 4.53 4.95 -6.11
C ALA A 22 4.40 5.45 -4.67
N GLY A 23 3.21 5.92 -4.30
CA GLY A 23 2.90 6.34 -2.94
C GLY A 23 2.44 5.16 -2.09
N ILE A 24 2.97 5.02 -0.88
CA ILE A 24 2.52 4.06 0.13
C ILE A 24 1.86 4.81 1.27
N LEU A 25 0.66 4.40 1.68
CA LEU A 25 -0.04 4.91 2.86
C LEU A 25 -0.43 3.73 3.75
N THR A 26 0.10 3.71 4.97
CA THR A 26 -0.18 2.65 5.94
C THR A 26 0.05 3.15 7.37
N PRO A 27 -0.81 2.77 8.33
CA PRO A 27 -0.54 2.98 9.76
C PRO A 27 0.40 1.92 10.35
N SER A 28 0.67 0.81 9.65
CA SER A 28 1.53 -0.27 10.12
C SER A 28 2.98 -0.04 9.71
N ASP A 29 3.86 0.14 10.68
CA ASP A 29 5.31 0.22 10.44
C ASP A 29 5.87 -1.14 10.02
N GLU A 30 5.39 -2.23 10.61
CA GLU A 30 5.79 -3.60 10.29
C GLU A 30 5.50 -3.93 8.82
N LEU A 31 4.26 -3.69 8.36
CA LEU A 31 3.88 -3.94 6.96
C LEU A 31 4.66 -3.03 5.99
N HIS A 32 4.99 -1.81 6.41
CA HIS A 32 5.83 -0.91 5.63
C HIS A 32 7.24 -1.48 5.44
N GLU A 33 7.88 -1.96 6.51
CA GLU A 33 9.22 -2.54 6.48
C GLU A 33 9.27 -3.81 5.62
N GLU A 34 8.27 -4.68 5.73
CA GLU A 34 8.17 -5.88 4.89
C GLU A 34 8.13 -5.54 3.39
N VAL A 35 7.26 -4.60 2.99
CA VAL A 35 7.13 -4.19 1.59
C VAL A 35 8.37 -3.42 1.12
N ALA A 36 8.98 -2.60 1.99
CA ALA A 36 10.22 -1.92 1.68
C ALA A 36 11.33 -2.94 1.37
N ALA A 37 11.50 -3.97 2.20
CA ALA A 37 12.47 -5.03 1.97
C ALA A 37 12.19 -5.85 0.70
N ALA A 38 10.92 -6.02 0.30
CA ALA A 38 10.57 -6.63 -0.98
C ALA A 38 10.90 -5.72 -2.16
N SER A 39 10.69 -4.41 -2.00
CA SER A 39 10.95 -3.42 -3.05
C SER A 39 12.43 -3.23 -3.36
N GLU A 40 13.30 -3.41 -2.37
CA GLU A 40 14.76 -3.38 -2.56
C GLU A 40 15.24 -4.51 -3.48
N VAL A 41 14.62 -5.68 -3.39
CA VAL A 41 14.93 -6.84 -4.24
C VAL A 41 14.37 -6.65 -5.65
N SER A 42 13.13 -6.17 -5.76
CA SER A 42 12.46 -5.97 -7.05
C SER A 42 13.01 -4.77 -7.84
N GLY A 43 13.60 -3.79 -7.15
CA GLY A 43 14.08 -2.54 -7.72
C GLY A 43 12.99 -1.49 -7.99
N GLU A 44 11.74 -1.76 -7.59
CA GLU A 44 10.63 -0.81 -7.72
C GLU A 44 10.67 0.24 -6.60
N LYS A 45 10.41 1.50 -6.93
CA LYS A 45 10.57 2.61 -5.96
C LYS A 45 9.25 3.00 -5.35
N PHE A 46 9.17 2.97 -4.03
CA PHE A 46 8.03 3.43 -3.26
C PHE A 46 8.44 4.53 -2.29
N TRP A 47 7.49 5.39 -1.94
CA TRP A 47 7.68 6.39 -0.91
C TRP A 47 6.51 6.40 0.06
N ARG A 48 6.80 6.29 1.35
CA ARG A 48 5.77 6.37 2.39
C ARG A 48 5.31 7.81 2.58
N LEU A 49 4.02 8.03 2.34
CA LEU A 49 3.33 9.28 2.61
C LEU A 49 2.62 9.19 3.98
N PRO A 50 2.41 10.33 4.66
CA PRO A 50 1.72 10.33 5.95
C PRO A 50 0.22 10.07 5.78
N LEU A 51 -0.40 9.48 6.81
CA LEU A 51 -1.84 9.47 7.02
C LEU A 51 -2.22 10.60 7.98
N GLU A 52 -2.30 11.82 7.46
CA GLU A 52 -2.63 13.01 8.26
C GLU A 52 -4.13 13.04 8.60
N GLU A 53 -4.49 12.51 9.77
CA GLU A 53 -5.88 12.34 10.21
C GLU A 53 -6.68 13.66 10.25
N SER A 54 -6.02 14.81 10.47
CA SER A 54 -6.71 16.12 10.46
C SER A 54 -7.37 16.44 9.11
N TYR A 55 -6.95 15.80 8.02
CA TYR A 55 -7.54 15.99 6.70
C TYR A 55 -8.92 15.33 6.57
N TRP A 56 -9.29 14.42 7.48
CA TRP A 56 -10.60 13.77 7.51
C TRP A 56 -11.76 14.77 7.65
N GLU A 57 -11.53 15.91 8.32
CA GLU A 57 -12.53 16.97 8.43
C GLU A 57 -13.06 17.45 7.08
N THR A 58 -12.22 17.40 6.03
CA THR A 58 -12.60 17.80 4.66
C THR A 58 -13.47 16.77 3.93
N MET A 59 -13.65 15.58 4.51
CA MET A 59 -14.39 14.45 3.97
C MET A 59 -15.77 14.28 4.60
N LYS A 60 -16.14 15.11 5.58
CA LYS A 60 -17.47 15.07 6.20
C LYS A 60 -18.56 15.54 5.23
N SER A 61 -19.68 14.82 5.20
CA SER A 61 -20.85 15.17 4.38
C SER A 61 -22.01 15.62 5.27
N GLY A 62 -22.80 16.58 4.78
CA GLY A 62 -24.03 17.02 5.46
C GLY A 62 -25.24 16.13 5.19
N VAL A 63 -25.11 15.12 4.32
CA VAL A 63 -26.22 14.27 3.85
C VAL A 63 -25.90 12.78 3.94
N ALA A 64 -24.65 12.39 3.69
CA ALA A 64 -24.18 11.00 3.73
C ALA A 64 -23.16 10.81 4.85
N ASP A 65 -22.70 9.58 5.06
CA ASP A 65 -21.68 9.28 6.08
C ASP A 65 -20.34 10.00 5.79
N MET A 66 -19.99 10.12 4.50
CA MET A 66 -18.76 10.77 4.05
C MET A 66 -18.83 11.19 2.57
N LEU A 67 -17.93 12.05 2.16
CA LEU A 67 -17.64 12.39 0.77
C LEU A 67 -16.60 11.42 0.20
N ASN A 68 -16.64 11.16 -1.12
CA ASN A 68 -15.62 10.37 -1.81
C ASN A 68 -14.40 11.20 -2.28
N THR A 69 -14.49 12.53 -2.18
CA THR A 69 -13.41 13.47 -2.49
C THR A 69 -13.44 14.61 -1.48
N GLY A 70 -12.26 15.11 -1.11
CA GLY A 70 -12.18 16.28 -0.22
C GLY A 70 -12.84 17.50 -0.85
N ALA A 71 -13.42 18.37 -0.01
CA ALA A 71 -14.09 19.60 -0.46
C ALA A 71 -13.16 20.58 -1.19
N ILE A 72 -11.84 20.44 -1.02
CA ILE A 72 -10.79 21.28 -1.60
C ILE A 72 -9.76 20.38 -2.30
N PRO A 73 -9.22 20.76 -3.47
CA PRO A 73 -8.27 19.93 -4.23
C PRO A 73 -6.85 20.00 -3.64
N GLN A 74 -6.69 19.62 -2.37
CA GLN A 74 -5.44 19.61 -1.63
C GLN A 74 -5.30 18.28 -0.87
N GLY A 75 -4.08 17.73 -0.80
CA GLY A 75 -3.84 16.49 -0.06
C GLY A 75 -4.57 15.26 -0.61
N GLY A 76 -4.98 15.26 -1.88
CA GLY A 76 -5.89 14.26 -2.44
C GLY A 76 -5.43 12.80 -2.33
N VAL A 77 -4.12 12.54 -2.36
CA VAL A 77 -3.56 11.20 -2.13
C VAL A 77 -3.79 10.71 -0.69
N ILE A 78 -3.71 11.61 0.28
CA ILE A 78 -3.91 11.31 1.70
C ILE A 78 -5.41 11.15 1.99
N THR A 79 -6.24 12.07 1.51
CA THR A 79 -7.70 11.97 1.73
C THR A 79 -8.32 10.75 1.05
N ALA A 80 -7.80 10.33 -0.11
CA ALA A 80 -8.20 9.09 -0.75
C ALA A 80 -7.83 7.86 0.11
N ALA A 81 -6.62 7.81 0.68
CA ALA A 81 -6.24 6.72 1.59
C ALA A 81 -7.08 6.74 2.88
N LEU A 82 -7.33 7.91 3.48
CA LEU A 82 -8.20 8.02 4.65
C LEU A 82 -9.63 7.54 4.37
N PHE A 83 -10.13 7.77 3.15
CA PHE A 83 -11.41 7.21 2.69
C PHE A 83 -11.36 5.68 2.64
N LEU A 84 -10.34 5.09 2.02
CA LEU A 84 -10.17 3.63 1.96
C LEU A 84 -10.04 3.00 3.35
N LYS A 85 -9.32 3.66 4.26
CA LYS A 85 -9.13 3.22 5.66
C LYS A 85 -10.46 2.98 6.39
N GLN A 86 -11.53 3.70 6.06
CA GLN A 86 -12.85 3.52 6.69
C GLN A 86 -13.48 2.14 6.42
N PHE A 87 -13.03 1.45 5.37
CA PHE A 87 -13.56 0.15 4.96
C PHE A 87 -12.73 -1.02 5.50
N VAL A 88 -11.71 -0.74 6.31
CA VAL A 88 -10.82 -1.75 6.88
C VAL A 88 -10.96 -1.77 8.40
N ASP A 89 -11.16 -2.96 8.96
CA ASP A 89 -11.21 -3.15 10.41
C ASP A 89 -9.85 -2.78 11.04
N GLU A 90 -9.87 -2.07 12.17
CA GLU A 90 -8.66 -1.59 12.86
C GLU A 90 -7.70 -2.71 13.28
N LYS A 91 -8.18 -3.95 13.42
CA LYS A 91 -7.34 -5.12 13.76
C LYS A 91 -6.58 -5.68 12.57
N VAL A 92 -6.85 -5.19 11.36
CA VAL A 92 -6.20 -5.65 10.13
C VAL A 92 -5.08 -4.70 9.76
N GLN A 93 -3.88 -5.22 9.58
CA GLN A 93 -2.79 -4.43 9.02
C GLN A 93 -3.09 -4.13 7.56
N TRP A 94 -3.09 -2.85 7.20
CA TRP A 94 -3.50 -2.39 5.88
C TRP A 94 -2.51 -1.44 5.26
N MET A 95 -2.30 -1.59 3.95
CA MET A 95 -1.50 -0.70 3.13
C MET A 95 -2.20 -0.39 1.82
N HIS A 96 -2.34 0.90 1.53
CA HIS A 96 -2.69 1.37 0.19
C HIS A 96 -1.42 1.74 -0.58
N ILE A 97 -1.35 1.30 -1.83
CA ILE A 97 -0.30 1.67 -2.78
C ILE A 97 -0.93 2.39 -3.99
N ASP A 98 -0.66 3.68 -4.11
CA ASP A 98 -1.06 4.48 -5.28
C ASP A 98 0.02 4.39 -6.36
N VAL A 99 -0.28 3.63 -7.42
CA VAL A 99 0.61 3.36 -8.55
C VAL A 99 0.32 4.26 -9.77
N ALA A 100 -0.50 5.31 -9.63
CA ALA A 100 -0.88 6.18 -10.75
C ALA A 100 0.30 6.83 -11.47
N GLY A 101 1.40 7.09 -10.75
CA GLY A 101 2.64 7.61 -11.31
C GLY A 101 3.33 6.62 -12.27
N PRO A 102 3.81 5.47 -11.76
CA PRO A 102 4.66 4.56 -12.51
C PRO A 102 3.96 3.53 -13.41
N VAL A 103 2.63 3.41 -13.40
CA VAL A 103 1.90 2.36 -14.16
C VAL A 103 2.07 2.44 -15.69
N TRP A 104 2.39 3.62 -16.24
CA TRP A 104 2.46 3.86 -17.69
C TRP A 104 3.76 4.54 -18.12
N SER A 105 4.50 3.91 -19.04
CA SER A 105 5.68 4.48 -19.68
C SER A 105 5.29 5.27 -20.92
N HIS A 106 5.41 6.59 -20.87
CA HIS A 106 5.17 7.45 -22.04
C HIS A 106 6.22 7.26 -23.14
N LYS A 107 7.47 6.96 -22.77
CA LYS A 107 8.56 6.70 -23.72
C LYS A 107 8.30 5.44 -24.55
N ASN A 108 7.89 4.36 -23.89
CA ASN A 108 7.66 3.06 -24.54
C ASN A 108 6.21 2.89 -25.01
N ARG A 109 5.32 3.83 -24.63
CA ARG A 109 3.88 3.81 -24.91
C ARG A 109 3.22 2.49 -24.45
N SER A 110 3.59 2.03 -23.27
CA SER A 110 3.17 0.73 -22.73
C SER A 110 2.94 0.79 -21.21
N ALA A 111 2.16 -0.15 -20.70
CA ALA A 111 2.09 -0.43 -19.27
C ALA A 111 3.43 -0.96 -18.77
N THR A 112 3.79 -0.66 -17.53
CA THR A 112 5.07 -1.06 -16.93
C THR A 112 4.99 -2.37 -16.14
N GLY A 113 3.78 -2.77 -15.72
CA GLY A 113 3.62 -3.87 -14.76
C GLY A 113 4.05 -3.51 -13.33
N PHE A 114 4.19 -2.21 -13.03
CA PHE A 114 4.69 -1.73 -11.75
C PHE A 114 3.86 -2.27 -10.57
N GLY A 115 4.55 -2.71 -9.52
CA GLY A 115 4.00 -3.30 -8.31
C GLY A 115 4.00 -4.83 -8.34
N VAL A 116 3.98 -5.47 -9.52
CA VAL A 116 3.89 -6.93 -9.62
C VAL A 116 5.12 -7.61 -9.00
N SER A 117 6.32 -7.17 -9.37
CA SER A 117 7.56 -7.78 -8.88
C SER A 117 7.70 -7.66 -7.37
N THR A 118 7.40 -6.49 -6.81
CA THR A 118 7.43 -6.27 -5.35
C THR A 118 6.41 -7.14 -4.62
N MET A 119 5.17 -7.24 -5.13
CA MET A 119 4.13 -8.04 -4.49
C MET A 119 4.45 -9.54 -4.53
N VAL A 120 5.01 -10.03 -5.64
CA VAL A 120 5.49 -11.42 -5.71
C VAL A 120 6.58 -11.68 -4.69
N GLU A 121 7.59 -10.81 -4.60
CA GLU A 121 8.66 -10.94 -3.61
C GLU A 121 8.13 -10.91 -2.18
N TRP A 122 7.21 -9.99 -1.88
CA TRP A 122 6.59 -9.89 -0.55
C TRP A 122 5.83 -11.18 -0.17
N VAL A 123 5.04 -11.75 -1.09
CA VAL A 123 4.35 -13.02 -0.86
C VAL A 123 5.34 -14.18 -0.67
N LEU A 124 6.42 -14.24 -1.45
CA LEU A 124 7.44 -15.28 -1.32
C LEU A 124 8.15 -15.23 0.04
N LYS A 125 8.51 -14.04 0.52
CA LYS A 125 9.09 -13.87 1.86
C LYS A 125 8.13 -14.32 2.96
N ASN A 126 6.86 -13.91 2.88
CA ASN A 126 5.86 -14.22 3.91
C ASN A 126 5.30 -15.65 3.86
N SER A 127 5.44 -16.35 2.73
CA SER A 127 5.08 -17.78 2.62
C SER A 127 6.18 -18.70 3.13
N SER A 128 7.45 -18.26 3.08
CA SER A 128 8.59 -19.06 3.55
C SER A 128 8.59 -19.23 5.08
N SER A 129 8.07 -18.25 5.80
CA SER A 129 7.90 -18.26 7.27
C SER A 129 6.95 -19.35 7.77
N ILE A 130 6.08 -19.89 6.91
CA ILE A 130 5.14 -20.96 7.26
C ILE A 130 5.86 -22.33 7.36
N ASN A 131 7.01 -22.49 6.70
CA ASN A 131 7.69 -23.79 6.62
C ASN A 131 8.66 -24.08 7.77
N GLU A 132 9.07 -23.09 8.57
CA GLU A 132 10.01 -23.30 9.68
C GLU A 132 9.29 -23.78 10.97
N ASP A 133 8.01 -23.45 11.14
CA ASP A 133 7.23 -23.84 12.33
C ASP A 133 6.70 -25.30 12.27
N GLU A 134 6.51 -25.87 11.08
CA GLU A 134 6.14 -27.30 10.95
C GLU A 134 7.34 -28.25 11.12
N ALA A 135 8.57 -27.78 10.90
CA ALA A 135 9.77 -28.60 11.01
C ALA A 135 10.22 -28.85 12.47
N THR A 136 9.75 -28.05 13.43
CA THR A 136 10.15 -28.13 14.84
C THR A 136 9.25 -29.02 15.71
N GLN A 137 8.08 -29.46 15.24
CA GLN A 137 7.15 -30.29 16.03
C GLN A 137 7.28 -31.81 15.84
N GLY A 138 8.16 -32.29 14.94
CA GLY A 138 8.31 -33.72 14.64
C GLY A 138 9.43 -34.46 15.37
N GLY A 139 10.11 -33.83 16.35
CA GLY A 139 11.43 -34.27 16.83
C GLY A 139 11.53 -34.91 18.22
N GLU A 140 10.44 -35.03 19.00
CA GLU A 140 10.51 -35.59 20.36
C GLU A 140 9.45 -36.68 20.61
N GLU A 141 9.71 -37.88 20.12
CA GLU A 141 9.34 -39.12 20.81
C GLU A 141 10.10 -40.28 20.15
N LEU A 142 11.15 -40.76 20.81
CA LEU A 142 11.71 -42.12 20.77
C LEU A 142 13.07 -42.14 21.50
N VAL A 143 13.04 -42.16 22.84
CA VAL A 143 14.04 -42.83 23.69
C VAL A 143 13.34 -43.45 24.89
#